data_AF-A0A161MSY9-F1
#
_entry.id   AF-A0A161MSY9-F1
#
_cell.length_a   1.000
_cell.length_b   1.000
_cell.length_c   1.000
_cell.angle_alpha   90.00
_cell.angle_beta   90.00
_cell.angle_gamma   90.00
#
_symmetry.space_group_name_H-M   'P 1'
#
loop_
_entity.id
_entity.type
_entity.pdbx_description
1 polymer ?
#
loop_
_entity_poly.entity_id
_entity_poly.type
_entity_poly.pdbx_seq_one_letter_code
_entity_poly.pdbx_strand_id
1 'polypeptide(L)'
;ASFSFCTDGCNYITKMKFHNCWYFDDRCICQLNLIADSLCQLEITKCGEITDSGLETLMNLRRLNDLRLGDLKQVKNLTGSVAEIQRALPDCSVYILPTQN
;
A
#
# COMPACT_ATOMS: atom_id res chain seq x y z
N ALA A 1 -5.96 29.00 7.96
CA ALA A 1 -6.88 28.36 6.99
C ALA A 1 -6.63 26.86 7.04
N SER A 2 -7.50 26.13 7.74
CA SER A 2 -7.44 24.67 7.80
C SER A 2 -8.15 24.13 6.56
N PHE A 3 -7.38 23.71 5.56
CA PHE A 3 -7.94 23.02 4.38
C PHE A 3 -8.30 21.59 4.78
N SER A 4 -9.50 21.42 5.31
CA SER A 4 -10.16 20.12 5.39
C SER A 4 -10.56 19.73 3.97
N PHE A 5 -9.72 18.93 3.31
CA PHE A 5 -10.15 18.21 2.11
C PHE A 5 -11.16 17.14 2.56
N CYS A 6 -12.44 17.45 2.41
CA CYS A 6 -13.48 16.44 2.45
C CYS A 6 -13.26 15.48 1.28
N THR A 7 -12.63 14.34 1.54
CA THR A 7 -12.69 13.17 0.65
C THR A 7 -14.04 12.49 0.82
N ASP A 8 -15.12 13.22 0.54
CA ASP A 8 -16.47 12.69 0.43
C ASP A 8 -16.59 12.11 -0.98
N GLY A 9 -16.33 10.80 -1.14
CA GLY A 9 -16.44 10.19 -2.47
C GLY A 9 -15.85 8.79 -2.65
N CYS A 10 -14.98 8.31 -1.77
CA CYS A 10 -14.37 6.97 -1.91
C CYS A 10 -15.07 5.91 -1.03
N ASN A 11 -16.40 5.88 -1.00
CA ASN A 11 -17.14 4.96 -0.12
C ASN A 11 -17.16 3.48 -0.56
N TYR A 12 -16.49 3.12 -1.68
CA TYR A 12 -16.57 1.76 -2.24
C TYR A 12 -15.28 1.23 -2.86
N ILE A 13 -14.13 1.91 -2.70
CA ILE A 13 -12.90 1.40 -3.32
C ILE A 13 -12.33 0.30 -2.45
N THR A 14 -12.78 -0.93 -2.73
CA THR A 14 -12.40 -2.13 -1.97
C THR A 14 -11.12 -2.76 -2.50
N LYS A 15 -10.78 -2.56 -3.77
CA LYS A 15 -9.65 -3.21 -4.43
C LYS A 15 -8.92 -2.22 -5.33
N MET A 16 -7.61 -2.06 -5.12
CA MET A 16 -6.73 -1.29 -6.01
C MET A 16 -5.55 -2.15 -6.46
N LYS A 17 -5.20 -2.01 -7.73
CA LYS A 17 -4.05 -2.70 -8.32
C LYS A 17 -3.20 -1.72 -9.11
N PHE A 18 -1.93 -1.64 -8.78
CA PHE A 18 -0.92 -0.84 -9.43
C PHE A 18 0.13 -1.78 -10.01
N HIS A 19 0.27 -1.79 -11.33
CA HIS A 19 1.23 -2.64 -12.01
C HIS A 19 2.06 -1.80 -12.97
N ASN A 20 3.38 -1.83 -12.80
CA ASN A 20 4.33 -1.08 -13.62
C ASN A 20 4.05 0.44 -13.61
N CYS A 21 3.71 0.98 -12.43
CA CYS A 21 3.47 2.40 -12.26
C CYS A 21 4.78 3.10 -11.87
N TRP A 22 5.36 3.83 -12.82
CA TRP A 22 6.64 4.54 -12.61
C TRP A 22 6.54 5.80 -11.77
N TYR A 23 5.34 6.41 -11.70
CA TYR A 23 5.08 7.60 -10.87
C TYR A 23 4.52 7.26 -9.49
N PHE A 24 4.47 5.98 -9.13
CA PHE A 24 3.89 5.54 -7.87
C PHE A 24 4.97 5.53 -6.80
N ASP A 25 5.09 6.69 -6.14
CA ASP A 25 6.02 6.96 -5.03
C ASP A 25 5.37 6.71 -3.66
N ASP A 26 6.19 6.81 -2.60
CA ASP A 26 5.74 6.85 -1.20
C ASP A 26 4.63 7.88 -0.94
N ARG A 27 4.66 9.01 -1.65
CA ARG A 27 3.62 10.06 -1.56
C ARG A 27 2.25 9.55 -1.99
N CYS A 28 2.20 8.71 -3.02
CA CYS A 28 0.97 8.09 -3.49
C CYS A 28 0.40 7.16 -2.41
N ILE A 29 1.26 6.44 -1.70
CA ILE A 29 0.87 5.60 -0.57
C ILE A 29 0.30 6.44 0.59
N CYS A 30 0.92 7.57 0.92
CA CYS A 30 0.36 8.50 1.90
C CYS A 30 -1.05 8.97 1.52
N GLN A 31 -1.33 9.15 0.23
CA GLN A 31 -2.67 9.48 -0.24
C GLN A 31 -3.65 8.31 -0.17
N LEU A 32 -3.19 7.06 -0.31
CA LEU A 32 -4.03 5.88 -0.06
C LEU A 32 -4.53 5.82 1.38
N ASN A 33 -3.79 6.41 2.34
CA ASN A 33 -4.24 6.50 3.72
C ASN A 33 -5.58 7.26 3.87
N LEU A 34 -5.91 8.17 2.95
CA LEU A 34 -7.19 8.88 2.96
C LEU A 34 -8.39 7.95 2.68
N ILE A 35 -8.15 6.84 1.98
CA ILE A 35 -9.15 5.82 1.64
C ILE A 35 -8.89 4.50 2.38
N ALA A 36 -8.08 4.54 3.44
CA ALA A 36 -7.76 3.42 4.32
C ALA A 36 -8.99 2.72 4.89
N ASP A 37 -10.09 3.48 5.08
CA ASP A 37 -11.34 2.99 5.65
C ASP A 37 -12.26 2.29 4.64
N SER A 38 -11.93 2.28 3.35
CA SER A 38 -12.70 1.51 2.35
C SER A 38 -11.89 0.41 1.68
N LEU A 39 -10.56 0.52 1.72
CA LEU A 39 -9.64 -0.32 0.98
C LEU A 39 -9.44 -1.67 1.68
N CYS A 40 -9.86 -2.76 1.04
CA CYS A 40 -9.65 -4.12 1.55
C CYS A 40 -8.53 -4.87 0.80
N GLN A 41 -8.30 -4.60 -0.48
CA GLN A 41 -7.25 -5.27 -1.26
C GLN A 41 -6.37 -4.25 -1.97
N LEU A 42 -5.07 -4.39 -1.83
CA LEU A 42 -4.08 -3.57 -2.50
C LEU A 42 -3.02 -4.46 -3.15
N GLU A 43 -2.78 -4.27 -4.43
CA GLU A 43 -1.76 -4.98 -5.19
C GLU A 43 -0.83 -3.95 -5.81
N ILE A 44 0.47 -4.08 -5.55
CA ILE A 44 1.50 -3.20 -6.05
C ILE A 44 2.60 -4.06 -6.66
N THR A 45 2.81 -3.93 -7.97
CA THR A 45 3.79 -4.72 -8.70
C THR A 45 4.62 -3.84 -9.62
N LYS A 46 5.92 -4.11 -9.74
CA LYS A 46 6.85 -3.36 -10.62
C LYS A 46 6.83 -1.84 -10.38
N CYS A 47 6.63 -1.42 -9.14
CA CYS A 47 6.67 -0.02 -8.73
C CYS A 47 8.07 0.27 -8.14
N GLY A 48 8.91 0.95 -8.91
CA GLY A 48 10.33 1.11 -8.59
C GLY A 48 10.66 2.28 -7.65
N GLU A 49 9.68 3.16 -7.40
CA GLU A 49 9.83 4.41 -6.63
C GLU A 49 9.33 4.29 -5.17
N ILE A 50 8.84 3.12 -4.77
CA ILE A 50 8.38 2.88 -3.39
C ILE A 50 9.58 2.49 -2.54
N THR A 51 9.70 3.12 -1.37
CA THR A 51 10.71 2.82 -0.35
C THR A 51 10.10 2.08 0.85
N ASP A 52 10.97 1.62 1.76
CA ASP A 52 10.57 1.03 3.04
C ASP A 52 9.65 1.95 3.85
N SER A 53 9.89 3.27 3.84
CA SER A 53 9.07 4.25 4.56
C SER A 53 7.64 4.37 3.99
N GLY A 54 7.48 4.26 2.67
CA GLY A 54 6.15 4.21 2.06
C GLY A 54 5.39 2.95 2.45
N LEU A 55 6.07 1.80 2.51
CA LEU A 55 5.47 0.55 2.99
C LEU A 55 5.05 0.63 4.45
N GLU A 56 5.86 1.23 5.32
CA GLU A 56 5.44 1.46 6.72
C GLU A 56 4.16 2.28 6.80
N THR A 57 3.92 3.20 5.86
CA THR A 57 2.67 3.97 5.81
C THR A 57 1.44 3.11 5.52
N LEU A 58 1.60 1.95 4.86
CA LEU A 58 0.52 0.99 4.61
C LEU A 58 -0.04 0.38 5.90
N MET A 59 0.71 0.40 7.01
CA MET A 59 0.22 -0.09 8.30
C MET A 59 -0.99 0.70 8.82
N ASN A 60 -1.19 1.93 8.32
CA ASN A 60 -2.35 2.74 8.67
C ASN A 60 -3.65 2.28 7.97
N LEU A 61 -3.56 1.38 6.99
CA LEU A 61 -4.70 0.83 6.26
C LEU A 61 -5.44 -0.23 7.10
N ARG A 62 -6.18 0.21 8.12
CA ARG A 62 -6.82 -0.66 9.13
C ARG A 62 -7.81 -1.69 8.59
N ARG A 63 -8.37 -1.47 7.40
CA ARG A 63 -9.36 -2.38 6.78
C ARG A 63 -8.77 -3.21 5.65
N LEU A 64 -7.47 -3.10 5.42
CA LEU A 64 -6.78 -3.91 4.44
C LEU A 64 -6.77 -5.37 4.91
N ASN A 65 -7.26 -6.24 4.03
CA ASN A 65 -7.33 -7.69 4.22
C ASN A 65 -6.36 -8.42 3.30
N ASP A 66 -6.04 -7.86 2.15
CA ASP A 66 -5.07 -8.43 1.21
C ASP A 66 -4.09 -7.36 0.76
N LEU A 67 -2.80 -7.58 1.00
CA LEU A 67 -1.72 -6.77 0.46
C LEU A 67 -0.86 -7.65 -0.43
N ARG A 68 -0.67 -7.28 -1.68
CA ARG A 68 0.23 -7.98 -2.60
C ARG A 68 1.32 -7.04 -3.06
N LEU A 69 2.58 -7.42 -2.85
CA LEU A 69 3.75 -6.63 -3.22
C LEU A 69 4.62 -7.46 -4.17
N GLY A 70 5.11 -6.88 -5.27
CA GLY A 70 6.00 -7.57 -6.18
C GLY A 70 6.95 -6.63 -6.92
N ASP A 71 8.17 -7.09 -7.17
CA ASP A 71 9.20 -6.35 -7.91
C ASP A 71 9.37 -4.88 -7.46
N LEU A 72 9.62 -4.67 -6.16
CA LEU A 72 9.93 -3.35 -5.61
C LEU A 72 11.45 -3.19 -5.48
N LYS A 73 12.07 -2.53 -6.45
CA LYS A 73 13.54 -2.42 -6.54
C LYS A 73 14.17 -1.48 -5.51
N GLN A 74 13.45 -0.45 -5.08
CA GLN A 74 13.94 0.51 -4.08
C GLN A 74 13.80 0.01 -2.64
N VAL A 75 12.90 -0.93 -2.39
CA VAL A 75 12.67 -1.45 -1.05
C VAL A 75 13.81 -2.40 -0.67
N LYS A 76 14.69 -1.92 0.21
CA LYS A 76 15.82 -2.71 0.70
C LYS A 76 15.39 -3.84 1.63
N ASN A 77 14.38 -3.60 2.46
CA ASN A 77 13.91 -4.55 3.47
C ASN A 77 12.41 -4.83 3.35
N LEU A 78 12.01 -5.40 2.21
CA LEU A 78 10.60 -5.72 1.95
C LEU A 78 10.03 -6.63 3.05
N THR A 79 10.76 -7.68 3.40
CA THR A 79 10.32 -8.67 4.39
C THR A 79 10.14 -8.06 5.78
N GLY A 80 11.03 -7.14 6.20
CA GLY A 80 10.92 -6.44 7.47
C GLY A 80 9.73 -5.49 7.51
N SER A 81 9.54 -4.68 6.47
CA SER A 81 8.38 -3.79 6.37
C SER A 81 7.07 -4.59 6.35
N VAL A 82 7.01 -5.70 5.60
CA VAL A 82 5.85 -6.61 5.56
C VAL A 82 5.57 -7.22 6.93
N ALA A 83 6.60 -7.62 7.68
CA ALA A 83 6.42 -8.17 9.02
C ALA A 83 5.82 -7.14 9.99
N GLU A 84 6.26 -5.88 9.93
CA GLU A 84 5.68 -4.81 10.74
C GLU A 84 4.24 -4.49 10.31
N ILE A 85 3.94 -4.48 9.01
CA ILE A 85 2.57 -4.32 8.50
C ILE A 85 1.69 -5.46 9.01
N GLN A 86 2.14 -6.71 8.91
CA GLN A 86 1.43 -7.88 9.41
C GLN A 86 1.20 -7.81 10.93
N ARG A 87 2.16 -7.23 11.68
CA ARG A 87 2.06 -7.05 13.12
C ARG A 87 1.06 -5.95 13.50
N ALA A 88 1.00 -4.88 12.71
CA ALA A 88 0.04 -3.79 12.87
C ALA A 88 -1.38 -4.17 12.39
N LEU A 89 -1.46 -5.02 11.36
CA LEU A 89 -2.68 -5.47 10.70
C LEU A 89 -2.73 -7.00 10.69
N PRO A 90 -3.09 -7.64 11.82
CA PRO A 90 -3.08 -9.11 11.92
C PRO A 90 -4.08 -9.79 10.98
N ASP A 91 -5.19 -9.11 10.65
CA ASP A 91 -6.19 -9.58 9.68
C ASP A 91 -5.77 -9.35 8.20
N CYS A 92 -4.71 -8.57 7.95
CA CYS A 92 -4.22 -8.35 6.59
C CYS A 92 -3.33 -9.51 6.16
N SER A 93 -3.69 -10.22 5.09
CA SER A 93 -2.85 -11.22 4.44
C SER A 93 -1.88 -10.54 3.48
N VAL A 94 -0.59 -10.53 3.83
CA VAL A 94 0.45 -9.96 2.96
C VAL A 94 1.09 -11.05 2.09
N TYR A 95 1.10 -10.85 0.78
CA TYR A 95 1.68 -11.73 -0.22
C TYR A 95 2.82 -11.03 -0.96
N ILE A 96 3.98 -11.68 -1.01
CA ILE A 96 5.10 -11.24 -1.84
C ILE A 96 5.02 -12.02 -3.15
N LEU A 97 4.63 -11.34 -4.22
CA LEU A 97 4.55 -11.91 -5.55
C LEU A 97 5.97 -12.07 -6.11
N PRO A 98 6.36 -13.29 -6.54
CA PRO A 98 7.63 -13.50 -7.19
C PRO A 98 7.65 -12.76 -8.53
N THR A 99 8.79 -12.17 -8.86
CA THR A 99 9.07 -11.65 -10.19
C THR A 99 8.96 -12.78 -11.20
N GLN A 100 7.88 -12.81 -11.99
CA GLN A 100 7.86 -13.61 -13.21
C GLN A 100 8.83 -12.96 -14.20
N ASN A 101 10.00 -13.58 -14.31
CA ASN A 101 10.97 -13.38 -15.37
C ASN A 101 10.56 -14.23 -16.57
#